data_AF-A0A956JJF3-F1
#
_entry.id   AF-A0A956JJF3-F1
#
_cell.length_a   1.000
_cell.length_b   1.000
_cell.length_c   1.000
_cell.angle_alpha   90.00
_cell.angle_beta   90.00
_cell.angle_gamma   90.00
#
_symmetry.space_group_name_H-M   'P 1'
#
loop_
_entity.id
_entity.type
_entity.pdbx_description
1 polymer ?
#
loop_
_entity_poly.entity_id
_entity_poly.type
_entity_poly.pdbx_seq_one_letter_code
_entity_poly.pdbx_strand_id
1 'polypeptide(L)'
;MGAALALSTGCYEGGQEEGKEPPPGYPGGWCLDTLTCAEAAWICDQDGLYCYDPSDPCEGVHCGWNGACVIGEGNKPSCVCNAGYSNDMYSLYCAGPGDPSAGSATF
;
A
#
# COMPACT_ATOMS: atom_id res chain seq x y z
N MET A 1 8.02 17.15 -36.24
CA MET A 1 6.93 17.38 -35.26
C MET A 1 6.67 16.04 -34.60
N GLY A 2 6.85 15.93 -33.28
CA GLY A 2 6.56 14.70 -32.53
C GLY A 2 7.75 14.12 -31.78
N ALA A 3 8.24 14.84 -30.76
CA ALA A 3 8.94 14.21 -29.66
C ALA A 3 7.93 14.13 -28.50
N ALA A 4 7.26 12.99 -28.36
CA ALA A 4 6.50 12.67 -27.15
C ALA A 4 7.52 12.28 -26.08
N LEU A 5 8.05 13.29 -25.39
CA LEU A 5 8.73 13.11 -24.11
C LEU A 5 7.65 12.68 -23.12
N ALA A 6 7.49 11.37 -22.94
CA ALA A 6 6.72 10.84 -21.83
C ALA A 6 7.47 11.23 -20.54
N LEU A 7 6.98 12.30 -19.91
CA LEU A 7 7.30 12.68 -18.55
C LEU A 7 6.73 11.59 -17.62
N SER A 8 7.45 10.50 -17.43
CA SER A 8 7.18 9.55 -16.35
C SER A 8 8.03 9.91 -15.14
N THR A 9 7.87 11.14 -14.63
CA THR A 9 7.86 11.30 -13.18
C THR A 9 6.64 10.52 -12.72
N GLY A 10 6.87 9.32 -12.18
CA GLY A 10 5.81 8.42 -11.77
C GLY A 10 4.88 9.10 -10.77
N CYS A 11 3.80 9.69 -11.29
CA CYS A 11 2.55 9.80 -10.55
C CYS A 11 2.12 8.35 -10.38
N TYR A 12 2.48 7.75 -9.26
CA TYR A 12 1.94 6.46 -8.89
C TYR A 12 0.47 6.71 -8.56
N GLU A 13 -0.38 6.70 -9.58
CA GLU A 13 -1.84 6.67 -9.41
C GLU A 13 -2.19 5.28 -8.89
N GLY A 14 -2.03 5.10 -7.58
CA GLY A 14 -2.42 3.88 -6.88
C GLY A 14 -3.90 3.59 -7.15
N GLY A 15 -4.19 2.37 -7.61
CA GLY A 15 -5.58 1.90 -7.78
C GLY A 15 -5.94 1.24 -9.11
N GLN A 16 -5.03 1.12 -10.09
CA GLN A 16 -5.40 0.60 -11.43
C GLN A 16 -4.71 -0.71 -11.84
N GLU A 17 -3.61 -1.12 -11.21
CA GLU A 17 -2.91 -2.35 -11.59
C GLU A 17 -3.00 -3.40 -10.48
N GLU A 18 -3.80 -4.43 -10.72
CA GLU A 18 -3.90 -5.63 -9.89
C GLU A 18 -2.49 -6.24 -9.73
N GLY A 19 -1.92 -6.16 -8.52
CA GLY A 19 -0.64 -6.82 -8.19
C GLY A 19 0.64 -6.02 -8.46
N LYS A 20 0.55 -4.69 -8.62
CA LYS A 20 1.75 -3.85 -8.51
C LYS A 20 1.80 -3.29 -7.09
N GLU A 21 2.56 -3.92 -6.21
CA GLU A 21 2.92 -3.28 -4.94
C GLU A 21 3.60 -1.93 -5.24
N PRO A 22 3.28 -0.87 -4.50
CA PRO A 22 4.04 0.37 -4.54
C PRO A 22 5.51 0.10 -4.17
N PRO A 23 6.46 0.81 -4.81
CA PRO A 23 7.86 0.62 -4.54
C PRO A 23 8.19 0.89 -3.05
N PRO A 24 9.19 0.20 -2.48
CA PRO A 24 9.61 0.44 -1.10
C PRO A 24 9.91 1.92 -0.85
N GLY A 25 9.39 2.45 0.25
CA GLY A 25 9.54 3.82 0.70
C GLY A 25 8.42 4.77 0.25
N TYR A 26 7.46 4.34 -0.58
CA TYR A 26 6.32 5.14 -1.02
C TYR A 26 5.05 4.80 -0.22
N PRO A 27 4.03 5.68 -0.18
CA PRO A 27 2.78 5.41 0.51
C PRO A 27 2.14 4.11 0.02
N GLY A 28 1.71 3.26 0.96
CA GLY A 28 1.22 1.91 0.69
C GLY A 28 2.29 0.84 0.50
N GLY A 29 3.56 1.23 0.37
CA GLY A 29 4.71 0.35 0.15
C GLY A 29 5.48 0.05 1.42
N TRP A 30 6.37 -0.94 1.33
CA TRP A 30 7.22 -1.34 2.45
C TRP A 30 8.16 -0.22 2.90
N CYS A 31 8.46 -0.14 4.20
CA CYS A 31 9.51 0.76 4.67
C CYS A 31 10.87 0.40 4.05
N LEU A 32 11.75 1.40 3.92
CA LEU A 32 13.15 1.16 3.56
C LEU A 32 13.87 0.46 4.72
N ASP A 33 15.03 -0.15 4.43
CA ASP A 33 15.86 -0.87 5.42
C ASP A 33 16.23 -0.03 6.65
N THR A 34 16.18 1.30 6.52
CA THR A 34 16.44 2.28 7.58
C THR A 34 15.23 2.54 8.48
N LEU A 35 14.11 1.84 8.31
CA LEU A 35 12.82 2.13 8.95
C LEU A 35 12.33 3.56 8.64
N THR A 36 12.59 4.01 7.42
CA THR A 36 12.17 5.32 6.92
C THR A 36 11.47 5.19 5.57
N CYS A 37 10.81 6.25 5.14
CA CYS A 37 10.20 6.36 3.83
C CYS A 37 11.09 7.19 2.88
N ALA A 38 10.81 7.16 1.58
CA ALA A 38 11.59 7.86 0.57
C ALA A 38 11.50 9.39 0.77
N GLU A 39 10.31 9.89 1.09
CA GLU A 39 10.11 11.25 1.57
C GLU A 39 10.07 11.31 3.11
N ALA A 40 10.71 12.35 3.67
CA ALA A 40 10.70 12.63 5.11
C ALA A 40 9.33 13.11 5.64
N ALA A 41 8.38 13.41 4.76
CA ALA A 41 7.01 13.75 5.12
C ALA A 41 6.17 12.51 5.47
N TRP A 42 6.59 11.32 5.02
CA TRP A 42 5.87 10.07 5.24
C TRP A 42 6.38 9.34 6.47
N ILE A 43 5.48 8.64 7.13
CA ILE A 43 5.75 7.90 8.36
C ILE A 43 5.81 6.41 8.03
N CYS A 44 6.88 5.75 8.48
CA CYS A 44 6.97 4.30 8.48
C CYS A 44 6.24 3.75 9.70
N ASP A 45 5.18 2.97 9.48
CA ASP A 45 4.53 2.20 10.53
C ASP A 45 5.37 0.97 10.86
N GLN A 46 5.93 0.89 12.05
CA GLN A 46 6.80 -0.23 12.43
C GLN A 46 6.02 -1.53 12.69
N ASP A 47 4.75 -1.42 13.06
CA ASP A 47 3.87 -2.56 13.29
C ASP A 47 3.47 -3.23 11.96
N GLY A 48 3.16 -2.43 10.93
CA GLY A 48 2.77 -2.90 9.60
C GLY A 48 3.87 -2.88 8.54
N LEU A 49 5.06 -2.37 8.85
CA LEU A 49 6.21 -2.19 7.95
C LEU A 49 5.88 -1.48 6.64
N TYR A 50 4.98 -0.49 6.67
CA TYR A 50 4.58 0.28 5.50
C TYR A 50 4.72 1.78 5.69
N CYS A 51 4.86 2.50 4.59
CA CYS A 51 4.86 3.96 4.55
C CYS A 51 3.45 4.51 4.33
N TYR A 52 3.11 5.59 5.01
CA TYR A 52 1.86 6.33 4.80
C TYR A 52 2.07 7.83 5.03
N ASP A 53 1.23 8.65 4.40
CA ASP A 53 1.21 10.08 4.64
C ASP A 53 0.27 10.40 5.82
N PRO A 54 0.74 11.02 6.92
CA PRO A 54 -0.14 11.38 8.03
C PRO A 54 -1.19 12.45 7.67
N SER A 55 -0.99 13.20 6.58
CA SER A 55 -1.93 14.20 6.06
C SER A 55 -3.03 13.56 5.21
N ASP A 56 -2.68 12.51 4.47
CA ASP A 56 -3.62 11.69 3.68
C ASP A 56 -3.24 10.20 3.77
N PRO A 57 -3.67 9.50 4.84
CA PRO A 57 -3.21 8.15 5.13
C PRO A 57 -3.60 7.12 4.08
N CYS A 58 -4.65 7.36 3.30
CA CYS A 58 -5.09 6.45 2.24
C CYS A 58 -4.48 6.77 0.87
N GLU A 59 -3.68 7.82 0.76
CA GLU A 59 -2.93 8.15 -0.45
C GLU A 59 -1.88 7.06 -0.73
N GLY A 60 -1.82 6.57 -1.96
CA GLY A 60 -0.96 5.45 -2.39
C GLY A 60 -1.26 4.07 -1.77
N VAL A 61 -2.09 3.97 -0.73
CA VAL A 61 -2.46 2.70 -0.10
C VAL A 61 -3.40 1.90 -0.99
N HIS A 62 -2.98 0.68 -1.32
CA HIS A 62 -3.75 -0.21 -2.18
C HIS A 62 -4.31 -1.42 -1.43
N CYS A 63 -5.54 -1.30 -0.92
CA CYS A 63 -6.27 -2.38 -0.25
C CYS A 63 -6.68 -3.56 -1.16
N GLY A 64 -6.28 -3.55 -2.43
CA GLY A 64 -6.78 -4.44 -3.47
C GLY A 64 -8.18 -4.02 -3.97
N TRP A 65 -8.65 -4.66 -5.03
CA TRP A 65 -9.98 -4.41 -5.61
C TRP A 65 -11.13 -4.83 -4.68
N ASN A 66 -10.82 -5.64 -3.66
CA ASN A 66 -11.77 -6.26 -2.75
C ASN A 66 -11.81 -5.57 -1.37
N GLY A 67 -11.17 -4.42 -1.23
CA GLY A 67 -11.18 -3.63 0.00
C GLY A 67 -11.26 -2.14 -0.28
N ALA A 68 -11.65 -1.38 0.74
CA ALA A 68 -11.60 0.07 0.74
C ALA A 68 -10.65 0.56 1.82
N CYS A 69 -9.79 1.53 1.49
CA CYS A 69 -8.99 2.20 2.50
C CYS A 69 -9.86 3.16 3.32
N VAL A 70 -9.72 3.08 4.64
CA VAL A 70 -10.33 3.98 5.60
C VAL A 70 -9.28 4.43 6.61
N ILE A 71 -9.52 5.58 7.24
CA ILE A 71 -8.64 6.08 8.30
C ILE A 71 -9.01 5.39 9.61
N GLY A 72 -8.09 4.57 10.13
CA GLY A 72 -8.23 3.86 11.39
C GLY A 72 -7.78 4.67 12.61
N GLU A 73 -7.61 3.99 13.73
CA GLU A 73 -7.12 4.61 14.96
C GLU A 73 -5.68 5.13 14.80
N GLY A 74 -5.41 6.29 15.40
CA GLY A 74 -4.09 6.91 15.30
C GLY A 74 -3.77 7.55 13.94
N ASN A 75 -4.80 7.80 13.11
CA ASN A 75 -4.67 8.41 11.78
C ASN A 75 -3.82 7.57 10.80
N LYS A 76 -3.94 6.24 10.93
CA LYS A 76 -3.27 5.26 10.08
C LYS A 76 -4.23 4.75 9.01
N PRO A 77 -3.74 4.35 7.82
CA PRO A 77 -4.57 3.64 6.87
C PRO A 77 -4.97 2.27 7.41
N SER A 78 -6.23 1.91 7.18
CA SER A 78 -6.78 0.60 7.49
C SER A 78 -7.61 0.13 6.30
N CYS A 79 -7.42 -1.11 5.88
CA CYS A 79 -8.20 -1.69 4.79
C CYS A 79 -9.44 -2.41 5.35
N VAL A 80 -10.62 -1.99 4.90
CA VAL A 80 -11.87 -2.71 5.16
C VAL A 80 -12.13 -3.65 4.00
N CYS A 81 -12.00 -4.94 4.27
CA CYS A 81 -12.18 -5.98 3.27
C CYS A 81 -13.64 -6.37 3.09
N ASN A 82 -14.01 -6.68 1.84
CA ASN A 82 -15.31 -7.26 1.52
C ASN A 82 -15.46 -8.68 2.10
N ALA A 83 -16.69 -9.14 2.23
CA ALA A 83 -16.98 -10.47 2.79
C ALA A 83 -16.24 -11.58 2.03
N GLY A 84 -15.49 -12.40 2.78
CA GLY A 84 -14.65 -13.48 2.24
C GLY A 84 -13.19 -13.10 2.00
N TYR A 85 -12.82 -11.84 2.22
CA TYR A 85 -11.44 -11.36 2.19
C TYR A 85 -11.00 -10.94 3.60
N SER A 86 -9.72 -11.13 3.93
CA SER A 86 -9.16 -10.66 5.19
C SER A 86 -7.80 -9.98 4.99
N ASN A 87 -7.48 -9.07 5.89
CA ASN A 87 -6.20 -8.36 5.96
C ASN A 87 -5.35 -8.83 7.15
N ASP A 88 -5.68 -9.98 7.76
CA ASP A 88 -4.97 -10.51 8.94
C ASP A 88 -3.47 -10.77 8.68
N MET A 89 -3.12 -11.10 7.42
CA MET A 89 -1.74 -11.36 7.00
C MET A 89 -1.04 -10.13 6.40
N TYR A 90 -1.81 -9.16 5.91
CA TYR A 90 -1.31 -7.96 5.24
C TYR A 90 -2.10 -6.74 5.68
N SER A 91 -1.48 -5.86 6.47
CA SER A 91 -2.14 -4.68 7.03
C SER A 91 -2.82 -3.78 5.98
N LEU A 92 -2.31 -3.77 4.75
CA LEU A 92 -2.76 -2.93 3.65
C LEU A 92 -3.31 -3.69 2.44
N TYR A 93 -3.58 -5.01 2.55
CA TYR A 93 -4.09 -5.77 1.41
C TYR A 93 -5.16 -6.78 1.83
N CYS A 94 -6.29 -6.76 1.12
CA CYS A 94 -7.37 -7.71 1.33
C CYS A 94 -7.11 -9.01 0.55
N ALA A 95 -6.52 -9.98 1.23
CA ALA A 95 -6.26 -11.30 0.69
C ALA A 95 -7.55 -12.13 0.60
N GLY A 96 -7.77 -12.74 -0.57
CA GLY A 96 -8.87 -13.68 -0.80
C GLY A 96 -8.44 -15.14 -0.67
N PRO A 97 -9.39 -16.10 -0.67
CA PRO A 97 -9.11 -17.54 -0.52
C PRO A 97 -8.38 -18.20 -1.70
N GLY A 98 -7.92 -17.42 -2.69
CA GLY A 98 -7.14 -17.89 -3.83
C GLY A 98 -5.90 -17.03 -4.13
N ASP A 99 -5.54 -16.12 -3.22
CA ASP A 99 -4.37 -15.26 -3.40
C ASP A 99 -3.10 -16.02 -2.99
N PRO A 100 -2.12 -16.24 -3.89
CA PRO A 100 -0.90 -16.97 -3.59
C PRO A 100 0.02 -16.20 -2.64
N SER A 101 -0.16 -14.88 -2.49
CA SER A 101 0.59 -14.03 -1.57
C SER A 101 0.09 -14.26 -0.13
N ALA A 102 -1.21 -14.49 0.06
CA ALA A 102 -1.79 -14.87 1.36
C ALA A 102 -1.16 -16.13 1.99
N GLY A 103 -0.44 -16.93 1.21
CA GLY A 103 0.20 -18.18 1.62
C GLY A 103 1.71 -18.16 1.50
N SER A 104 2.41 -17.49 2.40
CA SER A 104 3.84 -17.78 2.70
C SER A 104 4.23 -17.50 4.15
N ALA A 105 3.31 -17.67 5.11
CA ALA A 105 3.69 -17.89 6.51
C ALA A 105 3.78 -19.40 6.79
N THR A 106 4.72 -20.08 6.12
CA THR A 106 5.17 -21.41 6.56
C THR A 106 6.17 -21.20 7.69
N PHE A 107 5.76 -21.51 8.92
CA PHE A 107 6.61 -21.64 10.10
C PHE A 107 7.51 -22.89 10.00
#